data_AF-A0A4V1J1F3-F1
#
_entry.id   AF-A0A4V1J1F3-F1
#
_cell.length_a   1.000
_cell.length_b   1.000
_cell.length_c   1.000
_cell.angle_alpha   90.00
_cell.angle_beta   90.00
_cell.angle_gamma   90.00
#
_symmetry.space_group_name_H-M   'P 1'
#
loop_
_entity.id
_entity.type
_entity.pdbx_description
1 polymer ?
#
loop_
_entity_poly.entity_id
_entity_poly.type
_entity_poly.pdbx_seq_one_letter_code
_entity_poly.pdbx_strand_id
1 'polypeptide(L)'
;MESAHCPQSLTGRHQFNVQENYLKMPLLWLSTPYIRRNLPVERHQNYILHYGNIESVRERIGITNAYLGWVFLVDQQQRIRWYAHGPASPQEIASLLRLTKELSAATS
;
A
#
# COMPACT_ATOMS: atom_id res chain seq x y z
N MET A 1 -30.86 -8.63 -5.22
CA MET A 1 -29.98 -9.80 -4.99
C MET A 1 -28.80 -9.56 -5.92
N GLU A 2 -27.75 -8.86 -5.50
CA GLU A 2 -26.75 -9.31 -4.54
C GLU A 2 -26.13 -8.08 -3.86
N SER A 3 -26.29 -7.98 -2.54
CA SER A 3 -25.61 -6.98 -1.73
C SER A 3 -24.13 -7.36 -1.75
N ALA A 4 -23.31 -6.61 -2.48
CA ALA A 4 -21.87 -6.72 -2.39
C ALA A 4 -21.48 -6.44 -0.93
N HIS A 5 -21.25 -7.52 -0.19
CA HIS A 5 -20.69 -7.50 1.15
C HIS A 5 -19.33 -6.82 1.03
N CYS A 6 -19.25 -5.55 1.44
CA CYS A 6 -17.99 -4.83 1.55
C CYS A 6 -17.11 -5.61 2.53
N PRO A 7 -16.05 -6.31 2.07
CA PRO A 7 -15.18 -7.03 2.98
C PRO A 7 -14.51 -5.99 3.86
N GLN A 8 -14.83 -6.03 5.17
CA GLN A 8 -14.15 -5.34 6.28
C GLN A 8 -13.42 -4.05 5.86
N SER A 9 -14.10 -2.91 6.00
CA SER A 9 -13.57 -1.54 5.87
C SER A 9 -12.04 -1.47 6.10
N LEU A 10 -11.26 -1.55 5.01
CA LEU A 10 -9.81 -1.34 4.98
C LEU A 10 -9.50 0.15 5.11
N THR A 11 -10.12 0.79 6.09
CA THR A 11 -10.02 2.22 6.32
C THR A 11 -8.79 2.47 7.16
N GLY A 12 -7.70 2.82 6.49
CA GLY A 12 -6.44 3.08 7.16
C GLY A 12 -5.25 3.06 6.22
N ARG A 13 -4.08 3.41 6.77
CA ARG A 13 -2.83 3.38 6.02
C ARG A 13 -2.27 1.96 6.02
N HIS A 14 -2.42 1.23 4.92
CA HIS A 14 -1.79 -0.07 4.71
C HIS A 14 -0.45 0.06 3.99
N GLN A 15 0.55 -0.70 4.42
CA GLN A 15 1.86 -0.79 3.77
C GLN A 15 2.01 -2.17 3.17
N PHE A 16 2.34 -2.23 1.89
CA PHE A 16 2.62 -3.46 1.19
C PHE A 16 4.11 -3.53 0.87
N ASN A 17 4.77 -4.55 1.41
CA ASN A 17 6.13 -4.92 1.01
C ASN A 17 6.03 -6.18 0.14
N VAL A 18 6.49 -6.08 -1.10
CA VAL A 18 6.38 -7.14 -2.08
C VAL A 18 7.77 -7.69 -2.38
N GLN A 19 7.94 -9.00 -2.20
CA GLN A 19 9.20 -9.70 -2.37
C GLN A 19 9.05 -10.75 -3.49
N GLU A 20 9.64 -10.47 -4.64
CA GLU A 20 9.58 -11.32 -5.84
C GLU A 20 10.77 -12.26 -5.99
N ASN A 21 11.81 -12.10 -5.17
CA ASN A 21 13.05 -12.84 -5.38
C ASN A 21 12.99 -14.24 -4.74
N TYR A 22 12.43 -15.19 -5.49
CA TYR A 22 12.29 -16.59 -5.08
C TYR A 22 13.63 -17.26 -4.75
N LEU A 23 14.71 -16.88 -5.44
CA LEU A 23 16.07 -17.41 -5.22
C LEU A 23 16.69 -17.01 -3.87
N LYS A 24 16.11 -16.01 -3.18
CA LYS A 24 16.53 -15.57 -1.84
C LYS A 24 15.53 -15.98 -0.74
N MET A 25 14.56 -16.84 -1.04
CA MET A 25 13.50 -17.24 -0.11
C MET A 25 14.01 -17.75 1.25
N PRO A 26 15.05 -18.61 1.34
CA PRO A 26 15.56 -19.07 2.64
C PRO A 26 16.14 -17.94 3.50
N LEU A 27 16.87 -17.01 2.87
CA LEU A 27 17.45 -15.84 3.55
C LEU A 27 16.39 -14.81 3.96
N LEU A 28 15.38 -14.60 3.10
CA LEU A 28 14.22 -13.78 3.44
C LEU A 28 13.44 -14.38 4.61
N TRP A 29 13.22 -15.69 4.63
CA TRP A 29 12.54 -16.37 5.74
C TRP A 29 13.29 -16.24 7.07
N LEU A 30 14.63 -16.30 7.05
CA LEU A 30 15.48 -16.08 8.22
C LEU A 30 15.50 -14.62 8.71
N SER A 31 15.25 -13.65 7.82
CA SER A 31 15.24 -12.22 8.15
C SER A 31 13.85 -11.67 8.51
N THR A 32 12.77 -12.36 8.14
CA THR A 32 11.39 -11.99 8.51
C THR A 32 11.18 -11.77 10.02
N PRO A 33 11.69 -12.61 10.93
CA PRO A 33 11.55 -12.39 12.38
C PRO A 33 12.25 -11.10 12.83
N TYR A 34 13.40 -10.79 12.22
CA TYR A 34 14.14 -9.56 12.50
C TYR A 34 13.39 -8.33 12.00
N ILE A 35 12.85 -8.37 10.77
CA ILE A 35 12.03 -7.27 10.23
C ILE A 35 10.80 -7.02 11.11
N ARG A 36 10.11 -8.09 11.52
CA ARG A 36 8.95 -8.01 12.42
C ARG A 36 9.32 -7.48 13.81
N ARG A 37 10.50 -7.82 14.33
CA ARG A 37 10.97 -7.36 15.65
C ARG A 37 11.39 -5.89 15.66
N ASN A 38 11.86 -5.37 14.53
CA ASN A 38 12.24 -3.96 14.38
C ASN A 38 11.08 -3.08 13.91
N LEU A 39 9.94 -3.67 13.56
CA LEU A 39 8.74 -2.92 13.23
C LEU A 39 8.06 -2.48 14.55
N PRO A 40 7.68 -1.19 14.69
CA PRO A 40 6.89 -0.76 15.84
C PRO A 40 5.57 -1.53 15.91
N VAL A 41 5.15 -1.95 17.11
CA VAL A 41 3.95 -2.78 17.35
C VAL A 41 2.70 -2.19 16.68
N GLU A 42 2.56 -0.86 16.71
CA GLU A 42 1.46 -0.10 16.09
C GLU A 42 1.33 -0.34 14.58
N ARG A 43 2.41 -0.73 13.90
CA ARG A 43 2.42 -0.94 12.44
C ARG A 43 2.12 -2.38 12.06
N HIS A 44 2.13 -3.32 12.99
CA HIS A 44 1.99 -4.75 12.69
C HIS A 44 0.66 -5.09 12.04
N GLN A 45 -0.43 -4.43 12.45
CA GLN A 45 -1.77 -4.68 11.91
C GLN A 45 -1.93 -4.20 10.45
N ASN A 46 -1.10 -3.24 10.03
CA ASN A 46 -1.23 -2.57 8.75
C ASN A 46 -0.06 -2.85 7.79
N TYR A 47 0.86 -3.74 8.17
CA TYR A 47 2.03 -4.10 7.37
C TYR A 47 1.84 -5.47 6.75
N ILE A 48 1.73 -5.51 5.43
CA ILE A 48 1.48 -6.72 4.65
C ILE A 48 2.77 -7.06 3.90
N LEU A 49 3.28 -8.27 4.14
CA LEU A 49 4.42 -8.83 3.42
C LEU A 49 3.88 -9.86 2.41
N HIS A 50 4.02 -9.56 1.12
CA HIS A 50 3.58 -10.41 0.04
C HIS A 50 4.79 -11.05 -0.66
N TYR A 51 4.77 -12.37 -0.79
CA TYR A 51 5.74 -13.12 -1.59
C TYR A 51 5.04 -13.60 -2.84
N GLY A 52 5.47 -13.12 -4.00
CA GLY A 52 4.77 -13.39 -5.24
C GLY A 52 5.05 -12.35 -6.31
N ASN A 53 4.91 -12.75 -7.58
CA ASN A 53 4.92 -11.83 -8.72
C ASN A 53 3.62 -11.00 -8.70
N ILE A 54 3.75 -9.69 -8.83
CA ILE A 54 2.62 -8.76 -8.94
C ILE A 54 2.68 -7.91 -10.21
N GLU A 55 3.41 -8.35 -11.22
CA GLU A 55 3.67 -7.64 -12.47
C GLU A 55 2.36 -7.17 -13.13
N SER A 56 1.38 -8.08 -13.27
CA SER A 56 0.06 -7.72 -13.82
C SER A 56 -0.67 -6.65 -12.99
N VAL A 57 -0.45 -6.59 -11.68
CA VAL A 57 -1.02 -5.54 -10.82
C VAL A 57 -0.28 -4.23 -11.04
N ARG A 58 1.07 -4.25 -11.09
CA ARG A 58 1.90 -3.06 -11.33
C ARG A 58 1.54 -2.39 -12.65
N GLU A 59 1.40 -3.18 -13.71
CA GLU A 59 1.00 -2.69 -15.03
C GLU A 59 -0.36 -1.99 -14.96
N ARG A 60 -1.35 -2.61 -14.30
CA ARG A 60 -2.70 -2.04 -14.16
C ARG A 60 -2.73 -0.74 -13.36
N ILE A 61 -1.85 -0.57 -12.37
CA ILE A 61 -1.81 0.62 -11.50
C ILE A 61 -0.71 1.62 -11.90
N GLY A 62 -0.01 1.39 -13.01
CA GLY A 62 0.98 2.31 -13.55
C GLY A 62 2.31 2.37 -12.79
N ILE A 63 2.68 1.33 -12.06
CA ILE A 63 4.02 1.24 -11.44
C ILE A 63 5.04 0.90 -12.53
N THR A 64 5.86 1.88 -12.90
CA THR A 64 6.89 1.74 -13.94
C THR A 64 8.26 1.36 -13.40
N ASN A 65 8.52 1.62 -12.11
CA ASN A 65 9.76 1.27 -11.45
C ASN A 65 9.47 0.66 -10.07
N ALA A 66 9.76 -0.63 -9.93
CA ALA A 66 9.51 -1.41 -8.71
C ALA A 66 10.52 -1.14 -7.58
N TYR A 67 11.64 -0.46 -7.87
CA TYR A 67 12.65 -0.11 -6.87
C TYR A 67 12.28 1.16 -6.08
N LEU A 68 11.27 1.90 -6.53
CA LEU A 68 10.75 3.07 -5.82
C LEU A 68 9.64 2.67 -4.85
N GLY A 69 9.55 3.40 -3.74
CA GLY A 69 8.35 3.36 -2.90
C GLY A 69 7.21 4.09 -3.59
N TRP A 70 6.01 3.51 -3.57
CA TRP A 70 4.80 4.12 -4.12
C TRP A 70 3.76 4.35 -3.02
N VAL A 71 3.02 5.45 -3.14
CA VAL A 71 1.91 5.80 -2.26
C VAL A 71 0.69 6.06 -3.13
N PHE A 72 -0.42 5.44 -2.78
CA PHE A 72 -1.70 5.60 -3.46
C PHE A 72 -2.76 6.06 -2.46
N LEU A 73 -3.59 7.01 -2.88
CA LEU A 73 -4.84 7.36 -2.20
C LEU A 73 -5.99 6.69 -2.94
N VAL A 74 -6.72 5.83 -2.25
CA VAL A 74 -7.81 5.02 -2.80
C VAL A 74 -9.11 5.38 -2.07
N ASP A 75 -10.20 5.54 -2.81
CA ASP A 75 -11.52 5.82 -2.24
C ASP A 75 -12.32 4.56 -1.90
N GLN A 76 -13.54 4.75 -1.38
CA GLN A 76 -14.44 3.65 -1.05
C GLN A 76 -14.95 2.85 -2.26
N GLN A 77 -14.89 3.42 -3.47
CA GLN A 77 -15.23 2.73 -4.72
C GLN A 77 -14.01 2.04 -5.35
N GLN A 78 -12.93 1.86 -4.57
CA GLN A 78 -11.68 1.20 -4.98
C GLN A 78 -10.98 1.89 -6.16
N ARG A 79 -11.15 3.22 -6.30
CA ARG A 79 -10.51 4.02 -7.35
C ARG A 79 -9.31 4.76 -6.80
N ILE A 80 -8.21 4.76 -7.55
CA ILE A 80 -7.03 5.58 -7.25
C ILE A 80 -7.39 7.04 -7.55
N ARG A 81 -7.34 7.90 -6.53
CA ARG A 81 -7.60 9.34 -6.64
C ARG A 81 -6.34 10.17 -6.71
N TRP A 82 -5.24 9.61 -6.22
CA TRP A 82 -3.93 10.24 -6.23
C TRP A 82 -2.84 9.19 -6.07
N TYR A 83 -1.65 9.47 -6.61
CA TYR A 83 -0.47 8.65 -6.38
C TYR A 83 0.80 9.50 -6.43
N ALA A 84 1.86 9.03 -5.77
CA ALA A 84 3.22 9.54 -5.90
C ALA A 84 4.23 8.42 -5.66
N HIS A 85 5.49 8.68 -6.00
CA HIS A 85 6.58 7.73 -5.83
C HIS A 85 7.86 8.41 -5.34
N GLY A 86 8.71 7.66 -4.66
CA GLY A 86 9.99 8.17 -4.15
C GLY A 86 9.82 9.19 -3.01
N PRO A 87 10.81 10.08 -2.80
CA PRO A 87 10.73 11.13 -1.79
C PRO A 87 9.65 12.14 -2.15
N ALA A 88 8.72 12.39 -1.22
CA ALA A 88 7.62 13.32 -1.46
C ALA A 88 8.09 14.78 -1.42
N SER A 89 7.73 15.54 -2.44
CA SER A 89 7.85 17.00 -2.46
C SER A 89 6.81 17.66 -1.54
N PRO A 90 7.04 18.91 -1.08
CA PRO A 90 6.06 19.64 -0.28
C PRO A 90 4.68 19.77 -0.96
N GLN A 91 4.66 19.93 -2.28
CA GLN A 91 3.45 20.06 -3.08
C GLN A 91 2.65 18.75 -3.13
N GLU A 92 3.35 17.61 -3.23
CA GLU A 92 2.73 16.28 -3.17
C GLU A 92 2.12 16.01 -1.80
N ILE A 93 2.83 16.35 -0.72
CA ILE A 93 2.32 16.24 0.65
C ILE A 93 1.05 17.09 0.81
N ALA A 94 1.09 18.36 0.36
CA ALA A 94 -0.07 19.24 0.43
C ALA A 94 -1.27 18.70 -0.37
N SER A 95 -1.02 18.17 -1.56
CA SER A 95 -2.05 17.59 -2.43
C SER A 95 -2.68 16.34 -1.82
N LEU A 96 -1.86 15.43 -1.27
CA LEU A 96 -2.31 14.25 -0.56
C LEU A 96 -3.21 14.61 0.63
N LEU A 97 -2.78 15.56 1.46
CA LEU A 97 -3.54 15.99 2.63
C LEU A 97 -4.87 16.63 2.25
N ARG A 98 -4.89 17.46 1.19
CA ARG A 98 -6.13 18.08 0.69
C ARG A 98 -7.12 17.02 0.21
N LEU A 99 -6.70 16.13 -0.68
CA LEU A 99 -7.57 15.10 -1.24
C LEU A 99 -8.06 14.10 -0.18
N THR A 100 -7.22 13.78 0.80
CA THR A 100 -7.62 12.93 1.93
C THR A 100 -8.77 13.57 2.71
N LYS A 101 -8.70 14.89 2.97
CA LYS A 101 -9.78 15.62 3.65
C LYS A 101 -11.07 15.62 2.83
N GLU A 102 -10.99 15.91 1.54
CA GLU A 102 -12.14 15.92 0.63
C GLU A 102 -12.84 14.55 0.58
N LEU A 103 -12.08 13.45 0.46
CA LEU A 103 -12.64 12.11 0.45
C LEU A 103 -13.28 11.73 1.80
N SER A 104 -12.69 12.15 2.92
CA SER A 104 -13.27 11.89 4.25
C SER A 104 -14.60 12.63 4.46
N ALA A 105 -14.72 13.86 3.93
CA ALA A 105 -15.95 14.66 4.03
C ALA A 105 -17.06 14.12 3.12
N ALA A 106 -16.73 13.65 1.92
CA ALA A 106 -17.70 13.06 0.98
C ALA A 106 -18.27 11.70 1.43
N THR A 107 -17.69 11.12 2.48
CA THR A 107 -18.05 9.81 3.04
C THR A 107 -18.93 9.90 4.29
N SER A 108 -19.10 11.11 4.85
CA SER A 108 -19.97 11.40 6.02
C SER A 108 -21.39 11.70 5.59
#